data_AF-A0A1H0YM37-F1
#
_entry.id   AF-A0A1H0YM37-F1
#
_cell.length_a   1.000
_cell.length_b   1.000
_cell.length_c   1.000
_cell.angle_alpha   90.00
_cell.angle_beta   90.00
_cell.angle_gamma   90.00
#
_symmetry.space_group_name_H-M   'P 1'
#
loop_
_entity.id
_entity.type
_entity.pdbx_description
1 polymer ?
#
loop_
_entity_poly.entity_id
_entity_poly.type
_entity_poly.pdbx_seq_one_letter_code
_entity_poly.pdbx_strand_id
1 'polypeptide(L)'
;MDDEAVSILSQSKRRLTKLKLLSNFFENVDIISIYIKTDIIHKLFEENKTLDYNKLELFHLQYTDSLIELLTKIKKKKENDLLAVINEININNQYIEAFEEKKVDSFETDRKIYSGIFSQHLRNLYKDLTEDKFTLNWNDVLYFQKRYGAEFYRTEADEAKLKAHAVPSYQYQDYSIERKLLGKLNIHQFKVRFVCGFRINRNEYELFKIFQSDEHFIFNVEEKRMYLINDELSYLNTSENESNQISIINQLKRKNEALEETIDERKRSLPNDVETVLKDYLRNLESIDIMSKIFDVNEETNILRAMLNLNLNN
;
A
#
# COMPACT_ATOMS: atom_id res chain seq x y z
N MET A 1 32.31 10.00 52.25
CA MET A 1 32.47 10.03 50.78
C MET A 1 32.50 11.49 50.43
N ASP A 2 33.43 11.88 49.57
CA ASP A 2 33.53 13.25 49.08
C ASP A 2 32.22 13.64 48.37
N ASP A 3 31.71 14.85 48.61
CA ASP A 3 30.44 15.33 48.03
C ASP A 3 30.51 15.33 46.49
N GLU A 4 31.70 15.51 45.94
CA GLU A 4 32.00 15.45 44.51
C GLU A 4 31.82 14.04 43.94
N ALA A 5 32.29 13.00 44.65
CA ALA A 5 32.14 11.60 44.23
C ALA A 5 30.66 11.17 44.19
N VAL A 6 29.86 11.62 45.18
CA VAL A 6 28.41 11.38 45.21
C VAL A 6 27.73 12.03 44.00
N SER A 7 28.13 13.25 43.67
CA SER A 7 27.60 13.98 42.52
C SER A 7 27.91 13.26 41.20
N ILE A 8 29.16 12.85 40.97
CA ILE A 8 29.61 12.17 39.74
C ILE A 8 28.88 10.83 39.56
N LEU A 9 28.78 10.00 40.60
CA LEU A 9 28.04 8.73 40.54
C LEU A 9 26.55 8.95 40.19
N SER A 10 25.92 9.97 40.78
CA SER A 10 24.53 10.34 40.47
C SER A 10 24.35 10.74 39.00
N GLN A 11 25.28 11.53 38.45
CA GLN A 11 25.25 11.93 37.04
C GLN A 11 25.50 10.75 36.09
N SER A 12 26.48 9.90 36.41
CA SER A 12 26.75 8.66 35.70
C SER A 12 25.50 7.79 35.58
N LYS A 13 24.76 7.61 36.69
CA LYS A 13 23.49 6.86 36.71
C LYS A 13 22.40 7.47 35.83
N ARG A 14 22.33 8.81 35.75
CA ARG A 14 21.41 9.52 34.83
C ARG A 14 21.76 9.27 33.37
N ARG A 15 23.05 9.26 33.02
CA ARG A 15 23.52 8.94 31.65
C ARG A 15 23.20 7.49 31.28
N LEU A 16 23.44 6.55 32.19
CA LEU A 16 23.06 5.14 32.01
C LEU A 16 21.56 4.95 31.76
N THR A 17 20.72 5.70 32.50
CA THR A 17 19.26 5.64 32.31
C THR A 17 18.87 6.09 30.90
N LYS A 18 19.46 7.18 30.40
CA LYS A 18 19.23 7.65 29.02
C LYS A 18 19.72 6.63 27.99
N LEU A 19 20.92 6.09 28.17
CA LEU A 19 21.50 5.11 27.26
C LEU A 19 20.67 3.81 27.22
N LYS A 20 20.12 3.38 28.37
CA LYS A 20 19.19 2.24 28.45
C LYS A 20 17.94 2.46 27.60
N LEU A 21 17.30 3.62 27.73
CA LEU A 21 16.11 3.96 26.94
C LEU A 21 16.40 3.96 25.43
N LEU A 22 17.57 4.49 25.04
CA LEU A 22 18.00 4.48 23.64
C LEU A 22 18.28 3.04 23.16
N SER A 23 18.98 2.23 23.96
CA SER A 23 19.25 0.82 23.63
C SER A 23 17.97 0.01 23.41
N ASN A 24 16.94 0.25 24.23
CA ASN A 24 15.64 -0.40 24.09
C ASN A 24 14.88 0.08 22.85
N PHE A 25 15.00 1.37 22.49
CA PHE A 25 14.34 1.90 21.29
C PHE A 25 14.92 1.31 20.00
N PHE A 26 16.24 1.17 19.93
CA PHE A 26 16.91 0.68 18.73
C PHE A 26 16.94 -0.85 18.62
N GLU A 27 16.81 -1.58 19.74
CA GLU A 27 16.91 -3.05 19.81
C GLU A 27 18.17 -3.61 19.12
N ASN A 28 19.24 -2.80 19.03
CA ASN A 28 20.46 -3.15 18.30
C ASN A 28 21.51 -3.77 19.24
N VAL A 29 22.11 -4.87 18.81
CA VAL A 29 23.06 -5.67 19.60
C VAL A 29 24.27 -4.87 20.04
N ASP A 30 24.83 -4.02 19.18
CA ASP A 30 26.03 -3.23 19.48
C ASP A 30 25.71 -2.15 20.52
N ILE A 31 24.57 -1.46 20.39
CA ILE A 31 24.13 -0.44 21.35
C ILE A 31 23.84 -1.06 22.72
N ILE A 32 23.19 -2.22 22.76
CA ILE A 32 22.93 -2.97 24.00
C ILE A 32 24.25 -3.38 24.66
N SER A 33 25.22 -3.86 23.87
CA SER A 33 26.54 -4.23 24.37
C SER A 33 27.30 -3.04 24.97
N ILE A 34 27.25 -1.89 24.30
CA ILE A 34 27.83 -0.64 24.80
C ILE A 34 27.17 -0.23 26.13
N TYR A 35 25.83 -0.31 26.23
CA TYR A 35 25.11 -0.01 27.46
C TYR A 35 25.58 -0.91 28.61
N ILE A 36 25.64 -2.23 28.40
CA ILE A 36 26.08 -3.20 29.41
C ILE A 36 27.51 -2.88 29.88
N LYS A 37 28.44 -2.59 28.96
CA LYS A 37 29.82 -2.22 29.34
C LYS A 37 29.88 -0.92 30.14
N THR A 38 29.12 0.08 29.73
CA THR A 38 29.03 1.36 30.46
C THR A 38 28.49 1.14 31.88
N ASP A 39 27.51 0.25 32.06
CA ASP A 39 26.95 -0.11 33.38
C ASP A 39 27.96 -0.87 34.26
N ILE A 40 28.76 -1.77 33.67
CA ILE A 40 29.85 -2.46 34.37
C ILE A 40 30.90 -1.45 34.86
N ILE A 41 31.30 -0.49 34.02
CA ILE A 41 32.25 0.57 34.40
C ILE A 41 31.68 1.38 35.57
N HIS A 42 30.41 1.80 35.51
CA HIS A 42 29.77 2.51 36.61
C HIS A 42 29.79 1.72 37.93
N LYS A 43 29.39 0.44 37.90
CA LYS A 43 29.40 -0.43 39.09
C LYS A 43 30.79 -0.60 39.68
N LEU A 44 31.82 -0.70 38.84
CA LEU A 44 33.21 -0.80 39.30
C LEU A 44 33.63 0.42 40.12
N PHE A 45 33.19 1.63 39.75
CA PHE A 45 33.43 2.86 40.53
C PHE A 45 32.51 2.98 41.75
N GLU A 46 31.28 2.46 41.69
CA GLU A 46 30.36 2.41 42.85
C GLU A 46 30.88 1.48 43.96
N GLU A 47 31.47 0.35 43.58
CA GLU A 47 31.99 -0.66 44.50
C GLU A 47 33.39 -0.31 45.05
N ASN A 48 34.25 0.35 44.26
CA ASN A 48 35.63 0.66 44.64
C ASN A 48 35.85 2.14 44.97
N LYS A 49 35.70 2.48 46.26
CA LYS A 49 35.84 3.86 46.76
C LYS A 49 37.24 4.47 46.69
N THR A 50 38.25 3.67 46.32
CA THR A 50 39.65 4.10 46.18
C THR A 50 39.96 4.65 44.79
N LEU A 51 39.03 4.51 43.83
CA LEU A 51 39.19 5.00 42.47
C LEU A 51 38.95 6.51 42.39
N ASP A 52 39.64 7.16 41.45
CA ASP A 52 39.47 8.57 41.15
C ASP A 52 38.22 8.79 40.29
N TYR A 53 37.13 9.25 40.92
CA TYR A 53 35.84 9.49 40.28
C TYR A 53 35.90 10.49 39.12
N ASN A 54 36.89 11.39 39.07
CA ASN A 54 37.05 12.29 37.93
C ASN A 54 37.32 11.55 36.62
N LYS A 55 37.90 10.35 36.70
CA LYS A 55 38.12 9.48 35.54
C LYS A 55 36.82 8.91 34.99
N LEU A 56 35.86 8.59 35.86
CA LEU A 56 34.53 8.18 35.44
C LEU A 56 33.80 9.33 34.71
N GLU A 57 33.94 10.55 35.22
CA GLU A 57 33.35 11.72 34.56
C GLU A 57 34.01 12.00 33.21
N LEU A 58 35.34 11.94 33.12
CA LEU A 58 36.09 12.05 31.85
C LEU A 58 35.65 11.01 30.84
N PHE A 59 35.50 9.75 31.26
CA PHE A 59 34.98 8.68 30.41
C PHE A 59 33.59 9.04 29.86
N HIS A 60 32.68 9.51 30.71
CA HIS A 60 31.34 9.90 30.24
C HIS A 60 31.35 11.06 29.26
N LEU A 61 32.15 12.11 29.54
CA LEU A 61 32.27 13.27 28.66
C LEU A 61 32.84 12.91 27.29
N GLN A 62 33.83 12.01 27.25
CA GLN A 62 34.48 11.62 26.00
C GLN A 62 33.63 10.64 25.18
N TYR A 63 33.05 9.65 25.86
CA TYR A 63 32.45 8.48 25.21
C TYR A 63 30.92 8.49 25.29
N THR A 64 30.38 8.52 26.52
CA THR A 64 28.94 8.29 26.74
C THR A 64 28.07 9.44 26.24
N ASP A 65 28.44 10.69 26.49
CA ASP A 65 27.63 11.86 26.15
C ASP A 65 27.53 12.05 24.63
N SER A 66 28.66 11.89 23.91
CA SER A 66 28.71 11.94 22.44
C SER A 66 27.83 10.86 21.79
N LEU A 67 27.86 9.64 22.33
CA LEU A 67 27.01 8.54 21.85
C LEU A 67 25.52 8.81 22.10
N ILE A 68 25.17 9.28 23.31
CA ILE A 68 23.78 9.64 23.64
C ILE A 68 23.26 10.71 22.67
N GLU A 69 24.07 11.72 22.35
CA GLU A 69 23.69 12.78 21.42
C GLU A 69 23.41 12.24 20.01
N LEU A 70 24.32 11.41 19.48
CA LEU A 70 24.16 10.77 18.17
C LEU A 70 22.89 9.93 18.10
N LEU A 71 22.71 9.03 19.06
CA LEU A 71 21.55 8.13 19.13
C LEU A 71 20.24 8.91 19.30
N THR A 72 20.25 10.01 20.07
CA THR A 72 19.06 10.88 20.24
C THR A 72 18.67 11.56 18.93
N LYS A 73 19.65 12.06 18.16
CA LYS A 73 19.40 12.68 16.84
C LYS A 73 18.82 11.67 15.86
N ILE A 74 19.41 10.48 15.77
CA ILE A 74 18.92 9.40 14.91
C ILE A 74 17.50 8.99 15.31
N LYS A 75 17.25 8.82 16.62
CA LYS A 75 15.93 8.47 17.15
C LYS A 75 14.88 9.51 16.72
N LYS A 76 15.17 10.80 16.90
CA LYS A 76 14.25 11.88 16.52
C LYS A 76 13.92 11.89 15.03
N LYS A 77 14.93 11.66 14.18
CA LYS A 77 14.73 11.54 12.72
C LYS A 77 13.79 10.37 12.39
N LYS A 78 14.05 9.19 12.97
CA LYS A 78 13.20 8.01 12.80
C LYS A 78 11.77 8.22 13.29
N GLU A 79 11.57 8.83 14.46
CA GLU A 79 10.24 9.11 15.00
C GLU A 79 9.44 10.00 14.04
N ASN A 80 10.07 11.03 13.45
CA ASN A 80 9.42 11.87 12.45
C ASN A 80 9.05 11.09 11.18
N ASP A 81 9.95 10.26 10.67
CA ASP A 81 9.69 9.44 9.48
C ASP A 81 8.56 8.43 9.72
N LEU A 82 8.51 7.83 10.91
CA LEU A 82 7.45 6.91 11.32
C LEU A 82 6.10 7.63 11.48
N LEU A 83 6.09 8.86 12.00
CA LEU A 83 4.86 9.65 12.09
C LEU A 83 4.25 9.92 10.71
N ALA A 84 5.07 10.15 9.68
CA ALA A 84 4.59 10.32 8.32
C ALA A 84 3.88 9.06 7.80
N VAL A 85 4.47 7.88 8.03
CA VAL A 85 3.88 6.59 7.64
C VAL A 85 2.58 6.31 8.40
N ILE A 86 2.56 6.55 9.71
CA ILE A 86 1.35 6.39 10.55
C ILE A 86 0.24 7.32 10.06
N ASN A 87 0.57 8.56 9.70
CA ASN A 87 -0.40 9.50 9.17
C ASN A 87 -0.98 9.01 7.83
N GLU A 88 -0.14 8.46 6.94
CA GLU A 88 -0.61 7.86 5.68
C GLU A 88 -1.57 6.69 5.92
N ILE A 89 -1.25 5.78 6.84
CA ILE A 89 -2.13 4.67 7.23
C ILE A 89 -3.48 5.20 7.74
N ASN A 90 -3.46 6.20 8.62
CA ASN A 90 -4.68 6.80 9.17
C ASN A 90 -5.55 7.45 8.08
N ILE A 91 -4.96 8.18 7.15
CA ILE A 91 -5.67 8.78 6.02
C ILE A 91 -6.30 7.69 5.15
N ASN A 92 -5.56 6.63 4.83
CA ASN A 92 -6.09 5.50 4.05
C ASN A 92 -7.27 4.84 4.75
N ASN A 93 -7.21 4.65 6.08
CA ASN A 93 -8.31 4.09 6.87
C ASN A 93 -9.57 4.96 6.83
N GLN A 94 -9.43 6.29 6.90
CA GLN A 94 -10.57 7.20 6.76
C GLN A 94 -11.27 7.07 5.40
N TYR A 95 -10.49 6.91 4.32
CA TYR A 95 -11.06 6.66 3.00
C TYR A 95 -11.76 5.30 2.92
N ILE A 96 -11.18 4.25 3.50
CA ILE A 96 -11.79 2.92 3.56
C ILE A 96 -13.16 2.99 4.26
N GLU A 97 -13.24 3.59 5.44
CA GLU A 97 -14.49 3.75 6.19
C GLU A 97 -15.54 4.52 5.39
N ALA A 98 -15.16 5.66 4.80
CA ALA A 98 -16.06 6.48 3.99
C ALA A 98 -16.59 5.74 2.75
N PHE A 99 -15.81 4.80 2.21
CA PHE A 99 -16.27 3.94 1.13
C PHE A 99 -17.14 2.78 1.64
N GLU A 100 -16.88 2.18 2.79
CA GLU A 100 -17.69 1.08 3.31
C GLU A 100 -19.11 1.54 3.73
N GLU A 101 -19.27 2.77 4.24
CA GLU A 101 -20.57 3.33 4.64
C GLU A 101 -21.56 3.56 3.48
N LYS A 102 -21.06 3.75 2.25
CA LYS A 102 -21.91 4.00 1.06
C LYS A 102 -22.54 2.74 0.48
N LYS A 103 -22.29 1.58 1.09
CA LYS A 103 -22.56 0.27 0.48
C LYS A 103 -23.99 -0.20 0.75
N VAL A 104 -24.85 -0.13 -0.27
CA VAL A 104 -26.07 -0.93 -0.37
C VAL A 104 -26.07 -1.52 -1.78
N ASP A 105 -25.58 -2.75 -1.94
CA ASP A 105 -25.33 -3.24 -3.29
C ASP A 105 -26.32 -4.32 -3.75
N SER A 106 -27.32 -3.88 -4.51
CA SER A 106 -28.26 -4.75 -5.23
C SER A 106 -27.71 -5.20 -6.60
N PHE A 107 -26.48 -4.84 -6.97
CA PHE A 107 -25.91 -5.08 -8.30
C PHE A 107 -26.05 -6.53 -8.76
N GLU A 108 -25.68 -7.51 -7.93
CA GLU A 108 -25.76 -8.92 -8.32
C GLU A 108 -27.19 -9.40 -8.59
N THR A 109 -28.16 -8.90 -7.84
CA THR A 109 -29.58 -9.19 -8.05
C THR A 109 -30.07 -8.52 -9.33
N ASP A 110 -29.76 -7.23 -9.49
CA ASP A 110 -30.20 -6.43 -10.63
C ASP A 110 -29.52 -6.90 -11.93
N ARG A 111 -28.29 -7.42 -11.87
CA ARG A 111 -27.57 -8.05 -13.00
C ARG A 111 -28.28 -9.29 -13.54
N LYS A 112 -28.81 -10.12 -12.63
CA LYS A 112 -29.59 -11.31 -13.01
C LYS A 112 -30.92 -10.91 -13.65
N ILE A 113 -31.59 -9.91 -13.09
CA ILE A 113 -32.83 -9.35 -13.65
C ILE A 113 -32.55 -8.75 -15.03
N TYR A 114 -31.45 -8.01 -15.17
CA TYR A 114 -31.05 -7.35 -16.42
C TYR A 114 -30.88 -8.34 -17.58
N SER A 115 -30.26 -9.49 -17.33
CA SER A 115 -30.14 -10.56 -18.34
C SER A 115 -31.51 -11.02 -18.88
N GLY A 116 -32.52 -11.08 -18.02
CA GLY A 116 -33.90 -11.42 -18.40
C GLY A 116 -34.58 -10.31 -19.20
N ILE A 117 -34.43 -9.05 -18.77
CA ILE A 117 -34.96 -7.87 -19.47
C ILE A 117 -34.36 -7.79 -20.88
N PHE A 118 -33.04 -7.92 -21.01
CA PHE A 118 -32.36 -7.85 -22.29
C PHE A 118 -32.77 -9.00 -23.23
N SER A 119 -32.93 -10.22 -22.70
CA SER A 119 -33.42 -11.37 -23.46
C SER A 119 -34.82 -11.11 -24.05
N GLN A 120 -35.73 -10.54 -23.25
CA GLN A 120 -37.07 -10.19 -23.71
C GLN A 120 -37.04 -9.05 -24.73
N HIS A 121 -36.17 -8.06 -24.51
CA HIS A 121 -35.97 -6.95 -25.43
C HIS A 121 -35.52 -7.43 -26.82
N LEU A 122 -34.51 -8.32 -26.88
CA LEU A 122 -34.04 -8.91 -28.13
C LEU A 122 -35.11 -9.74 -28.85
N ARG A 123 -35.95 -10.46 -28.11
CA ARG A 123 -37.07 -11.22 -28.69
C ARG A 123 -38.10 -10.29 -29.33
N ASN A 124 -38.46 -9.21 -28.64
CA ASN A 124 -39.38 -8.23 -29.15
C ASN A 124 -38.77 -7.47 -30.34
N LEU A 125 -37.46 -7.19 -30.32
CA LEU A 125 -36.72 -6.58 -31.43
C LEU A 125 -36.83 -7.43 -32.70
N TYR A 126 -36.61 -8.73 -32.57
CA TYR A 126 -36.76 -9.65 -33.70
C TYR A 126 -38.20 -9.66 -34.23
N LYS A 127 -39.19 -9.72 -33.34
CA LYS A 127 -40.61 -9.68 -33.73
C LYS A 127 -40.94 -8.41 -34.50
N ASP A 128 -40.55 -7.25 -33.95
CA ASP A 128 -40.78 -5.95 -34.56
C ASP A 128 -40.10 -5.84 -35.94
N LEU A 129 -38.86 -6.33 -36.07
CA LEU A 129 -38.16 -6.41 -37.37
C LEU A 129 -38.88 -7.30 -38.39
N THR A 130 -39.49 -8.40 -37.96
CA THR A 130 -40.25 -9.29 -38.87
C THR A 130 -41.63 -8.76 -39.23
N GLU A 131 -42.23 -7.93 -38.38
CA GLU A 131 -43.56 -7.34 -38.56
C GLU A 131 -43.51 -5.91 -39.12
N ASP A 132 -42.31 -5.38 -39.41
CA ASP A 132 -42.05 -4.00 -39.81
C ASP A 132 -42.68 -2.97 -38.85
N LYS A 133 -42.48 -3.20 -37.55
CA LYS A 133 -42.94 -2.34 -36.46
C LYS A 133 -41.75 -1.76 -35.71
N PHE A 134 -41.97 -0.66 -35.01
CA PHE A 134 -40.93 0.02 -34.25
C PHE A 134 -41.44 0.48 -32.88
N THR A 135 -41.77 -0.48 -32.00
CA THR A 135 -42.48 -0.21 -30.74
C THR A 135 -41.60 -0.25 -29.49
N LEU A 136 -40.36 -0.73 -29.62
CA LEU A 136 -39.46 -0.90 -28.48
C LEU A 136 -39.05 0.39 -27.77
N ASN A 137 -39.00 0.30 -26.44
CA ASN A 137 -38.40 1.29 -25.56
C ASN A 137 -37.00 0.83 -25.12
N TRP A 138 -35.95 1.50 -25.61
CA TRP A 138 -34.56 1.19 -25.25
C TRP A 138 -34.19 1.61 -23.82
N ASN A 139 -35.00 2.44 -23.14
CA ASN A 139 -34.70 2.83 -21.76
C ASN A 139 -34.70 1.63 -20.80
N ASP A 140 -35.45 0.58 -21.09
CA ASP A 140 -35.53 -0.62 -20.26
C ASP A 140 -34.19 -1.36 -20.19
N VAL A 141 -33.43 -1.34 -21.30
CA VAL A 141 -32.08 -1.95 -21.35
C VAL A 141 -30.97 -0.97 -20.99
N LEU A 142 -31.15 0.33 -21.24
CA LEU A 142 -30.15 1.34 -20.86
C LEU A 142 -30.15 1.68 -19.36
N TYR A 143 -31.22 1.36 -18.63
CA TYR A 143 -31.32 1.66 -17.20
C TYR A 143 -30.18 1.03 -16.39
N PHE A 144 -29.84 -0.23 -16.67
CA PHE A 144 -28.82 -0.96 -15.93
C PHE A 144 -27.44 -0.29 -16.10
N GLN A 145 -27.06 -0.01 -17.35
CA GLN A 145 -25.85 0.74 -17.67
C GLN A 145 -25.82 2.11 -17.00
N LYS A 146 -26.91 2.89 -17.07
CA LYS A 146 -26.95 4.23 -16.44
C LYS A 146 -26.79 4.17 -14.92
N ARG A 147 -27.30 3.13 -14.29
CA ARG A 147 -27.27 2.97 -12.83
C ARG A 147 -25.91 2.44 -12.33
N TYR A 148 -25.31 1.51 -13.06
CA TYR A 148 -24.15 0.75 -12.58
C TYR A 148 -22.87 0.96 -13.37
N GLY A 149 -22.95 1.50 -14.60
CA GLY A 149 -21.81 1.67 -15.49
C GLY A 149 -20.68 2.50 -14.87
N ALA A 150 -21.02 3.53 -14.08
CA ALA A 150 -20.00 4.35 -13.43
C ALA A 150 -19.19 3.61 -12.35
N GLU A 151 -19.82 2.69 -11.63
CA GLU A 151 -19.24 2.05 -10.45
C GLU A 151 -18.70 0.64 -10.74
N PHE A 152 -19.30 -0.07 -11.69
CA PHE A 152 -18.99 -1.48 -11.94
C PHE A 152 -18.29 -1.72 -13.27
N TYR A 153 -18.44 -0.85 -14.27
CA TYR A 153 -17.79 -1.10 -15.55
C TYR A 153 -16.30 -0.84 -15.47
N ARG A 154 -15.53 -1.71 -16.12
CA ARG A 154 -14.08 -1.64 -16.14
C ARG A 154 -13.61 -0.49 -17.02
N THR A 155 -12.64 0.25 -16.52
CA THR A 155 -11.98 1.33 -17.26
C THR A 155 -10.71 0.86 -17.99
N GLU A 156 -10.14 -0.27 -17.56
CA GLU A 156 -8.90 -0.83 -18.09
C GLU A 156 -9.18 -1.94 -19.11
N ALA A 157 -9.23 -1.57 -20.40
CA ALA A 157 -9.27 -2.49 -21.53
C ALA A 157 -8.80 -1.80 -22.82
N ASP A 158 -8.35 -2.57 -23.80
CA ASP A 158 -8.03 -2.06 -25.14
C ASP A 158 -9.34 -1.84 -25.93
N GLU A 159 -9.72 -0.57 -26.13
CA GLU A 159 -10.94 -0.19 -26.84
C GLU A 159 -10.97 -0.72 -28.29
N ALA A 160 -9.79 -0.89 -28.92
CA ALA A 160 -9.71 -1.40 -30.28
C ALA A 160 -10.26 -2.84 -30.39
N LYS A 161 -10.14 -3.62 -29.31
CA LYS A 161 -10.64 -5.01 -29.19
C LYS A 161 -12.12 -5.11 -28.84
N LEU A 162 -12.74 -3.98 -28.52
CA LEU A 162 -14.18 -3.92 -28.25
C LEU A 162 -14.96 -3.43 -29.46
N LYS A 163 -14.32 -2.79 -30.45
CA LYS A 163 -15.00 -2.19 -31.60
C LYS A 163 -15.31 -3.20 -32.71
N ALA A 164 -16.50 -3.09 -33.28
CA ALA A 164 -16.88 -3.87 -34.44
C ALA A 164 -16.07 -3.49 -35.68
N HIS A 165 -15.69 -4.51 -36.45
CA HIS A 165 -15.35 -4.33 -37.86
C HIS A 165 -16.62 -4.08 -38.68
N ALA A 166 -16.49 -3.65 -39.94
CA ALA A 166 -17.63 -3.45 -40.82
C ALA A 166 -18.34 -4.79 -41.09
N VAL A 167 -19.51 -4.99 -40.49
CA VAL A 167 -20.31 -6.22 -40.60
C VAL A 167 -21.71 -5.92 -41.14
N PRO A 168 -22.30 -6.81 -41.97
CA PRO A 168 -23.68 -6.66 -42.41
C PRO A 168 -24.65 -6.66 -41.23
N SER A 169 -25.51 -5.65 -41.15
CA SER A 169 -26.48 -5.48 -40.07
C SER A 169 -27.91 -5.30 -40.58
N TYR A 170 -28.87 -5.52 -39.68
CA TYR A 170 -30.22 -4.99 -39.77
C TYR A 170 -30.27 -3.67 -39.01
N GLN A 171 -31.05 -2.72 -39.55
CA GLN A 171 -31.28 -1.42 -38.92
C GLN A 171 -32.64 -1.43 -38.24
N TYR A 172 -32.69 -0.90 -37.03
CA TYR A 172 -33.89 -0.73 -36.23
C TYR A 172 -33.86 0.67 -35.62
N GLN A 173 -34.56 1.63 -36.23
CA GLN A 173 -34.43 3.05 -35.87
C GLN A 173 -32.94 3.46 -35.89
N ASP A 174 -32.43 3.97 -34.76
CA ASP A 174 -31.02 4.37 -34.59
C ASP A 174 -30.09 3.20 -34.19
N TYR A 175 -30.63 2.00 -34.01
CA TYR A 175 -29.86 0.84 -33.55
C TYR A 175 -29.56 -0.10 -34.70
N SER A 176 -28.43 -0.80 -34.62
CA SER A 176 -28.09 -1.83 -35.58
C SER A 176 -27.68 -3.14 -34.92
N ILE A 177 -28.09 -4.25 -35.51
CA ILE A 177 -27.75 -5.60 -35.06
C ILE A 177 -27.15 -6.40 -36.20
N GLU A 178 -26.00 -7.00 -35.97
CA GLU A 178 -25.34 -7.88 -36.95
C GLU A 178 -26.29 -9.02 -37.37
N ARG A 179 -26.38 -9.30 -38.68
CA ARG A 179 -27.30 -10.33 -39.20
C ARG A 179 -26.99 -11.72 -38.65
N LYS A 180 -25.70 -12.07 -38.57
CA LYS A 180 -25.23 -13.35 -38.03
C LYS A 180 -25.54 -13.48 -36.54
N LEU A 181 -25.38 -12.40 -35.78
CA LEU A 181 -25.77 -12.34 -34.37
C LEU A 181 -27.27 -12.62 -34.21
N LEU A 182 -28.12 -11.92 -34.96
CA LEU A 182 -29.57 -12.08 -34.88
C LEU A 182 -30.01 -13.52 -35.19
N GLY A 183 -29.41 -14.15 -36.20
CA GLY A 183 -29.67 -15.56 -36.55
C GLY A 183 -29.34 -16.52 -35.41
N LYS A 184 -28.19 -16.32 -34.75
CA LYS A 184 -27.78 -17.13 -33.58
C LYS A 184 -28.66 -16.90 -32.38
N LEU A 185 -29.00 -15.64 -32.09
CA LEU A 185 -29.93 -15.31 -31.02
C LEU A 185 -31.28 -16.01 -31.23
N ASN A 186 -31.78 -16.05 -32.46
CA ASN A 186 -33.03 -16.76 -32.77
C ASN A 186 -32.94 -18.27 -32.50
N ILE A 187 -31.84 -18.93 -32.91
CA ILE A 187 -31.58 -20.35 -32.62
C ILE A 187 -31.64 -20.63 -31.10
N HIS A 188 -31.07 -19.74 -30.31
CA HIS A 188 -31.00 -19.84 -28.85
C HIS A 188 -32.18 -19.13 -28.12
N GLN A 189 -33.29 -18.88 -28.82
CA GLN A 189 -34.52 -18.27 -28.26
C GLN A 189 -34.32 -16.92 -27.56
N PHE A 190 -33.31 -16.16 -28.00
CA PHE A 190 -32.89 -14.87 -27.48
C PHE A 190 -32.47 -14.87 -26.01
N LYS A 191 -32.13 -16.05 -25.45
CA LYS A 191 -31.64 -16.15 -24.07
C LYS A 191 -30.18 -15.72 -24.01
N VAL A 192 -29.91 -14.68 -23.23
CA VAL A 192 -28.56 -14.13 -23.06
C VAL A 192 -28.26 -13.90 -21.58
N ARG A 193 -26.97 -13.89 -21.24
CA ARG A 193 -26.48 -13.53 -19.90
C ARG A 193 -25.53 -12.35 -20.03
N PHE A 194 -25.77 -11.31 -19.23
CA PHE A 194 -24.79 -10.24 -19.05
C PHE A 194 -23.53 -10.80 -18.35
N VAL A 195 -22.37 -10.60 -18.96
CA VAL A 195 -21.08 -11.05 -18.44
C VAL A 195 -20.42 -9.92 -17.68
N CYS A 196 -20.09 -8.83 -18.39
CA CYS A 196 -19.48 -7.64 -17.81
C CYS A 196 -19.65 -6.41 -18.71
N GLY A 197 -19.44 -5.22 -18.16
CA GLY A 197 -19.37 -3.96 -18.90
C GLY A 197 -18.00 -3.31 -18.82
N PHE A 198 -17.72 -2.49 -19.83
CA PHE A 198 -16.52 -1.68 -20.00
C PHE A 198 -16.93 -0.23 -20.21
N ARG A 199 -16.20 0.70 -19.60
CA ARG A 199 -16.36 2.14 -19.74
C ARG A 199 -15.00 2.75 -20.07
N ILE A 200 -14.73 2.94 -21.35
CA ILE A 200 -13.45 3.45 -21.84
C ILE A 200 -13.66 4.85 -22.39
N ASN A 201 -13.01 5.85 -21.79
CA ASN A 201 -13.20 7.25 -22.12
C ASN A 201 -14.68 7.69 -21.98
N ARG A 202 -15.35 7.89 -23.12
CA ARG A 202 -16.78 8.23 -23.22
C ARG A 202 -17.65 7.08 -23.70
N ASN A 203 -17.04 5.98 -24.13
CA ASN A 203 -17.74 4.86 -24.73
C ASN A 203 -18.00 3.77 -23.70
N GLU A 204 -19.19 3.19 -23.76
CA GLU A 204 -19.62 2.11 -22.89
C GLU A 204 -20.00 0.89 -23.72
N TYR A 205 -19.53 -0.27 -23.27
CA TYR A 205 -19.69 -1.55 -23.94
C TYR A 205 -20.19 -2.57 -22.93
N GLU A 206 -21.18 -3.35 -23.34
CA GLU A 206 -21.68 -4.47 -22.54
C GLU A 206 -21.42 -5.79 -23.26
N LEU A 207 -20.81 -6.72 -22.56
CA LEU A 207 -20.53 -8.07 -23.04
C LEU A 207 -21.62 -9.02 -22.58
N PHE A 208 -22.20 -9.74 -23.53
CA PHE A 208 -23.21 -10.76 -23.29
C PHE A 208 -22.74 -12.12 -23.82
N LYS A 209 -23.13 -13.19 -23.11
CA LYS A 209 -22.98 -14.58 -23.54
C LYS A 209 -24.33 -15.12 -24.01
N ILE A 210 -24.35 -15.76 -25.18
CA ILE A 210 -25.54 -16.46 -25.67
C ILE A 210 -25.73 -17.74 -24.84
N PHE A 211 -26.95 -17.98 -24.34
CA PHE A 211 -27.22 -19.12 -23.47
C PHE A 211 -26.98 -20.45 -24.20
N GLN A 212 -26.30 -21.40 -23.54
CA GLN A 212 -25.92 -22.70 -24.11
C GLN A 212 -25.03 -22.61 -25.37
N SER A 213 -24.29 -21.51 -25.52
CA SER A 213 -23.27 -21.32 -26.55
C SER A 213 -22.02 -20.72 -25.91
N ASP A 214 -20.85 -20.90 -26.53
CA ASP A 214 -19.61 -20.21 -26.12
C ASP A 214 -19.42 -18.86 -26.82
N GLU A 215 -20.43 -18.47 -27.61
CA GLU A 215 -20.40 -17.24 -28.37
C GLU A 215 -20.85 -16.04 -27.54
N HIS A 216 -20.14 -14.94 -27.74
CA HIS A 216 -20.36 -13.69 -27.06
C HIS A 216 -20.67 -12.58 -28.06
N PHE A 217 -21.32 -11.54 -27.59
CA PHE A 217 -21.55 -10.34 -28.37
C PHE A 217 -21.41 -9.09 -27.52
N ILE A 218 -21.05 -8.00 -28.16
CA ILE A 218 -20.96 -6.67 -27.56
C ILE A 218 -22.21 -5.89 -27.94
N PHE A 219 -22.77 -5.19 -26.96
CA PHE A 219 -23.63 -4.03 -27.17
C PHE A 219 -22.80 -2.77 -26.92
N ASN A 220 -22.48 -2.04 -28.00
CA ASN A 220 -21.88 -0.71 -27.92
C ASN A 220 -23.00 0.30 -27.72
N VAL A 221 -23.07 0.87 -26.52
CA VAL A 221 -24.14 1.77 -26.09
C VAL A 221 -24.11 3.08 -26.86
N GLU A 222 -22.90 3.62 -27.07
CA GLU A 222 -22.72 4.92 -27.74
C GLU A 222 -23.03 4.83 -29.24
N GLU A 223 -22.49 3.81 -29.92
CA GLU A 223 -22.77 3.62 -31.35
C GLU A 223 -24.13 2.96 -31.61
N LYS A 224 -24.83 2.49 -30.57
CA LYS A 224 -26.10 1.75 -30.65
C LYS A 224 -26.00 0.50 -31.52
N ARG A 225 -24.90 -0.26 -31.40
CA ARG A 225 -24.60 -1.43 -32.26
C ARG A 225 -24.44 -2.71 -31.45
N MET A 226 -24.96 -3.81 -32.00
CA MET A 226 -24.78 -5.16 -31.46
C MET A 226 -24.11 -6.09 -32.47
N TYR A 227 -23.04 -6.76 -32.05
CA TYR A 227 -22.20 -7.61 -32.92
C TYR A 227 -21.45 -8.68 -32.13
N LEU A 228 -21.18 -9.81 -32.78
CA LEU A 228 -20.43 -10.92 -32.21
C LEU A 228 -18.98 -10.51 -31.90
N ILE A 229 -18.43 -11.11 -30.83
CA ILE A 229 -17.03 -11.02 -30.46
C ILE A 229 -16.51 -12.43 -30.18
N ASN A 230 -15.51 -12.87 -30.96
CA ASN A 230 -14.95 -14.21 -30.84
C ASN A 230 -13.44 -14.14 -30.55
N ASP A 231 -12.61 -13.79 -31.54
CA ASP A 231 -11.15 -13.93 -31.45
C ASP A 231 -10.49 -12.92 -30.49
N GLU A 232 -11.17 -11.82 -30.21
CA GLU A 232 -10.64 -10.73 -29.37
C GLU A 232 -10.91 -10.95 -27.88
N LEU A 233 -11.80 -11.88 -27.54
CA LEU A 233 -12.23 -12.14 -26.16
C LEU A 233 -11.07 -12.62 -25.27
N SER A 234 -10.11 -13.37 -25.82
CA SER A 234 -8.95 -13.88 -25.07
C SER A 234 -7.99 -12.78 -24.61
N TYR A 235 -8.08 -11.59 -25.21
CA TYR A 235 -7.27 -10.43 -24.84
C TYR A 235 -7.97 -9.52 -23.82
N LEU A 236 -9.23 -9.82 -23.48
CA LEU A 236 -10.06 -9.02 -22.58
C LEU A 236 -10.26 -9.74 -21.25
N ASN A 237 -10.27 -8.98 -20.16
CA ASN A 237 -10.69 -9.50 -18.88
C ASN A 237 -12.23 -9.58 -18.81
N THR A 238 -12.76 -10.79 -18.95
CA THR A 238 -14.20 -11.09 -18.92
C THR A 238 -14.68 -11.64 -17.57
N SER A 239 -13.93 -11.42 -16.48
CA SER A 239 -14.43 -11.77 -15.14
C SER A 239 -15.70 -10.97 -14.80
N GLU A 240 -16.41 -11.33 -13.75
CA GLU A 240 -17.58 -10.56 -13.30
C GLU A 240 -17.15 -9.18 -12.82
N ASN A 241 -17.93 -8.13 -13.11
CA ASN A 241 -17.60 -6.78 -12.68
C ASN A 241 -17.56 -6.71 -11.16
N GLU A 242 -16.47 -6.17 -10.62
CA GLU A 242 -16.36 -5.79 -9.22
C GLU A 242 -16.60 -4.29 -9.10
N SER A 243 -17.10 -3.85 -7.95
CA SER A 243 -17.22 -2.42 -7.68
C SER A 243 -15.83 -1.78 -7.66
N ASN A 244 -15.67 -0.68 -8.39
CA ASN A 244 -14.45 0.12 -8.43
C ASN A 244 -14.04 0.56 -7.02
N GLN A 245 -15.03 0.92 -6.20
CA GLN A 245 -14.85 1.26 -4.80
C GLN A 245 -14.29 0.10 -3.96
N ILE A 246 -14.77 -1.14 -4.16
CA ILE A 246 -14.22 -2.33 -3.48
C ILE A 246 -12.77 -2.58 -3.91
N SER A 247 -12.46 -2.42 -5.20
CA SER A 247 -11.09 -2.53 -5.69
C SER A 247 -10.16 -1.52 -5.02
N ILE A 248 -10.59 -0.25 -4.93
CA ILE A 248 -9.84 0.81 -4.23
C ILE A 248 -9.66 0.48 -2.74
N ILE A 249 -10.71 0.04 -2.04
CA ILE A 249 -10.62 -0.39 -0.63
C ILE A 249 -9.56 -1.48 -0.48
N ASN A 250 -9.57 -2.50 -1.34
CA ASN A 250 -8.62 -3.61 -1.27
C ASN A 250 -7.18 -3.15 -1.55
N GLN A 251 -6.98 -2.23 -2.50
CA GLN A 251 -5.67 -1.63 -2.75
C GLN A 251 -5.16 -0.83 -1.54
N LEU A 252 -6.02 -0.03 -0.91
CA LEU A 252 -5.67 0.74 0.29
C LEU A 252 -5.33 -0.18 1.47
N LYS A 253 -6.10 -1.27 1.68
CA LYS A 253 -5.82 -2.27 2.73
C LYS A 253 -4.45 -2.93 2.55
N ARG A 254 -4.15 -3.41 1.33
CA ARG A 254 -2.83 -3.99 1.01
C ARG A 254 -1.69 -2.99 1.21
N LYS A 255 -1.92 -1.72 0.85
CA LYS A 255 -0.93 -0.66 1.05
C LYS A 255 -0.68 -0.41 2.53
N ASN A 256 -1.72 -0.40 3.37
CA ASN A 256 -1.58 -0.26 4.81
C ASN A 256 -0.79 -1.43 5.43
N GLU A 257 -1.10 -2.68 5.04
CA GLU A 257 -0.35 -3.86 5.48
C GLU A 257 1.15 -3.74 5.16
N ALA A 258 1.49 -3.35 3.92
CA ALA A 258 2.88 -3.13 3.53
C ALA A 258 3.55 -1.99 4.31
N LEU A 259 2.83 -0.89 4.58
CA LEU A 259 3.36 0.21 5.39
C LEU A 259 3.61 -0.21 6.84
N GLU A 260 2.72 -1.01 7.43
CA GLU A 260 2.89 -1.57 8.79
C GLU A 260 4.11 -2.49 8.87
N GLU A 261 4.33 -3.36 7.88
CA GLU A 261 5.53 -4.20 7.81
C GLU A 261 6.82 -3.34 7.77
N THR A 262 6.83 -2.27 6.96
CA THR A 262 8.00 -1.39 6.87
C THR A 262 8.26 -0.57 8.12
N ILE A 263 7.24 -0.30 8.96
CA ILE A 263 7.42 0.45 10.22
C ILE A 263 8.38 -0.31 11.16
N ASP A 264 8.20 -1.62 11.28
CA ASP A 264 9.00 -2.43 12.20
C ASP A 264 10.43 -2.64 11.69
N GLU A 265 10.61 -2.77 10.38
CA GLU A 265 11.93 -2.78 9.75
C GLU A 265 12.65 -1.44 9.96
N ARG A 266 11.98 -0.31 9.69
CA ARG A 266 12.57 1.04 9.82
C ARG A 266 12.93 1.39 11.26
N LYS A 267 12.19 0.90 12.26
CA LYS A 267 12.56 1.06 13.68
C LYS A 267 13.92 0.43 13.98
N ARG A 268 14.16 -0.78 13.46
CA ARG A 268 15.36 -1.58 13.75
C ARG A 268 16.56 -1.20 12.89
N SER A 269 16.36 -0.83 11.63
CA SER A 269 17.46 -0.60 10.67
C SER A 269 18.26 0.66 10.98
N LEU A 270 19.54 0.55 11.30
CA LEU A 270 20.44 1.71 11.38
C LEU A 270 21.13 1.93 10.02
N PRO A 271 21.50 3.18 9.66
CA PRO A 271 22.35 3.40 8.50
C PRO A 271 23.69 2.65 8.67
N ASN A 272 24.20 2.04 7.60
CA ASN A 272 25.44 1.23 7.64
C ASN A 272 26.64 1.99 8.22
N ASP A 273 26.72 3.30 7.94
CA ASP A 273 27.77 4.16 8.47
C ASP A 273 27.70 4.25 10.00
N VAL A 274 26.48 4.31 10.56
CA VAL A 274 26.26 4.34 12.01
C VAL A 274 26.62 2.98 12.63
N GLU A 275 26.25 1.86 12.00
CA GLU A 275 26.62 0.54 12.51
C GLU A 275 28.13 0.33 12.55
N THR A 276 28.84 0.80 11.52
CA THR A 276 30.31 0.71 11.46
C THR A 276 30.93 1.49 12.61
N VAL A 277 30.45 2.72 12.84
CA VAL A 277 30.91 3.56 13.96
C VAL A 277 30.61 2.92 15.32
N LEU A 278 29.44 2.31 15.49
CA LEU A 278 29.09 1.61 16.74
C LEU A 278 30.01 0.41 17.00
N LYS A 279 30.38 -0.33 15.96
CA LYS A 279 31.32 -1.46 16.06
C LYS A 279 32.72 -1.02 16.41
N ASP A 280 33.22 0.05 15.78
CA ASP A 280 34.53 0.61 16.10
C ASP A 280 34.56 1.20 17.52
N TYR A 281 33.47 1.86 17.92
CA TYR A 281 33.30 2.36 19.28
C TYR A 281 33.24 1.21 20.31
N LEU A 282 32.53 0.13 20.01
CA LEU A 282 32.49 -1.06 20.86
C LEU A 282 33.88 -1.67 20.97
N ARG A 283 34.60 -1.87 19.85
CA ARG A 283 35.99 -2.36 19.82
C ARG A 283 36.91 -1.52 20.69
N ASN A 284 36.81 -0.19 20.61
CA ASN A 284 37.57 0.71 21.45
C ASN A 284 37.23 0.47 22.93
N LEU A 285 35.94 0.40 23.29
CA LEU A 285 35.50 0.04 24.65
C LEU A 285 35.99 -1.34 25.11
N GLU A 286 36.14 -2.34 24.22
CA GLU A 286 36.68 -3.65 24.58
C GLU A 286 38.20 -3.65 24.75
N SER A 287 38.89 -2.82 23.97
CA SER A 287 40.35 -2.69 24.01
C SER A 287 40.87 -1.84 25.18
N ILE A 288 39.97 -1.09 25.83
CA ILE A 288 40.25 -0.40 27.10
C ILE A 288 40.36 -1.48 28.18
N ASP A 289 41.59 -1.84 28.50
CA ASP A 289 41.89 -2.47 29.77
C ASP A 289 41.59 -1.43 30.87
N ILE A 290 40.42 -1.59 31.50
CA ILE A 290 39.74 -0.63 32.39
C ILE A 290 40.68 -0.10 33.49
N MET A 291 41.69 -0.89 33.86
CA MET A 291 42.67 -0.55 34.90
C MET A 291 43.95 0.11 34.38
N SER A 292 44.38 -0.13 33.14
CA SER A 292 45.70 0.34 32.64
C SER A 292 45.63 1.50 31.64
N LYS A 293 44.52 1.66 30.89
CA LYS A 293 44.41 2.69 29.83
C LYS A 293 43.49 3.86 30.10
N ILE A 294 42.66 3.85 31.14
CA ILE A 294 42.07 5.10 31.67
C ILE A 294 43.18 6.06 32.16
N PHE A 295 44.40 5.54 32.35
CA PHE A 295 45.59 6.25 32.83
C PHE A 295 46.49 6.85 31.74
N ASP A 296 46.34 6.47 30.46
CA ASP A 296 47.11 7.05 29.34
C ASP A 296 46.12 7.50 28.24
N VAL A 297 45.52 8.67 28.45
CA VAL A 297 44.48 9.23 27.58
C VAL A 297 45.02 10.48 26.90
N ASN A 298 45.54 10.30 25.69
CA ASN A 298 45.64 11.33 24.66
C ASN A 298 45.53 10.62 23.30
N GLU A 299 44.38 10.77 22.61
CA GLU A 299 44.26 11.02 21.14
C GLU A 299 42.92 10.65 20.48
N GLU A 300 42.02 9.86 21.06
CA GLU A 300 40.90 9.29 20.25
C GLU A 300 39.55 10.03 20.25
N THR A 301 39.44 11.21 20.86
CA THR A 301 38.17 11.99 20.87
C THR A 301 37.90 12.76 19.56
N ASN A 302 38.82 12.72 18.59
CA ASN A 302 38.66 13.42 17.30
C ASN A 302 37.74 12.68 16.31
N ILE A 303 37.61 11.35 16.40
CA ILE A 303 36.90 10.55 15.38
C ILE A 303 35.38 10.71 15.52
N LEU A 304 34.82 10.61 16.74
CA LEU A 304 33.38 10.79 16.96
C LEU A 304 32.92 12.24 16.73
N ARG A 305 33.74 13.23 17.10
CA ARG A 305 33.46 14.66 16.85
C ARG A 305 33.53 15.00 15.36
N ALA A 306 34.51 14.48 14.64
CA ALA A 306 34.60 14.67 13.19
C ALA A 306 33.38 14.08 12.45
N MET A 307 32.83 12.95 12.94
CA MET A 307 31.65 12.32 12.33
C MET A 307 30.30 12.90 12.79
N LEU A 308 30.19 13.45 14.01
CA LEU A 308 29.05 14.29 14.41
C LEU A 308 28.85 15.45 13.42
N ASN A 309 29.95 16.05 12.94
CA ASN A 309 29.90 17.12 11.94
C ASN A 309 29.57 16.64 10.52
N LEU A 310 29.91 15.40 10.15
CA LEU A 310 29.56 14.83 8.84
C LEU A 310 28.08 14.44 8.73
N ASN A 311 27.46 13.99 9.82
CA ASN A 311 26.03 13.67 9.87
C ASN A 311 25.11 14.88 10.15
N LEU A 312 25.67 16.02 10.57
CA LEU A 312 24.92 17.26 10.80
C LEU A 312 24.69 18.09 9.52
N ASN A 313 25.42 17.82 8.44
CA ASN A 313 25.42 18.61 7.21
C ASN A 313 24.70 17.95 6.01
N ASN A 314 23.98 16.84 6.20
CA ASN A 314 23.20 16.15 5.17
C ASN A 314 21.74 15.91 5.57
#